data_AF-A0A952R1V8-F1
#
_entry.id   AF-A0A952R1V8-F1
#
_cell.length_a   1.000
_cell.length_b   1.000
_cell.length_c   1.000
_cell.angle_alpha   90.00
_cell.angle_beta   90.00
_cell.angle_gamma   90.00
#
_symmetry.space_group_name_H-M   'P 1'
#
loop_
_entity.id
_entity.type
_entity.pdbx_description
1 polymer ?
#
loop_
_entity_poly.entity_id
_entity_poly.type
_entity_poly.pdbx_seq_one_letter_code
_entity_poly.pdbx_strand_id
1 'polypeptide(L)'
;MEQAPEVRLAADLIRAPSPSGAEGPATEVLVAAMREYGFDEVFIDPAGNAVGRFLRGEGPHVMLNGHVDTVPLGDESLWPHPPLGGVVEGGILWGRGASDMKSSIACMVLAARDAADAGFSGTLSVSGVVLEEIGGLGARYLAESDPSVDVVILGEPSSLKLKLGHRGAAGIEITFPGAIAHAAKAELGENALVHAARYVEALGKMPLPTGGML
;
A
#
# COMPACT_ATOMS: atom_id res chain seq x y z
N MET A 1 28.66 -12.64 -4.55
CA MET A 1 28.31 -11.99 -3.27
C MET A 1 26.93 -12.47 -2.90
N GLU A 2 26.73 -12.90 -1.67
CA GLU A 2 25.41 -13.23 -1.16
C GLU A 2 24.55 -11.95 -1.19
N GLN A 3 23.33 -12.07 -1.68
CA GLN A 3 22.40 -10.95 -1.78
C GLN A 3 21.92 -10.59 -0.37
N ALA A 4 21.90 -9.29 -0.02
CA ALA A 4 21.49 -8.86 1.30
C ALA A 4 20.07 -9.36 1.65
N PRO A 5 19.82 -9.77 2.91
CA PRO A 5 18.60 -10.48 3.28
C PRO A 5 17.32 -9.68 3.01
N GLU A 6 17.35 -8.37 3.18
CA GLU A 6 16.26 -7.45 2.84
C GLU A 6 15.97 -7.42 1.33
N VAL A 7 17.00 -7.49 0.48
CA VAL A 7 16.81 -7.52 -0.98
C VAL A 7 16.27 -8.89 -1.41
N ARG A 8 16.70 -9.98 -0.78
CA ARG A 8 16.13 -11.32 -1.01
C ARG A 8 14.65 -11.35 -0.64
N LEU A 9 14.29 -10.89 0.56
CA LEU A 9 12.89 -10.84 1.00
C LEU A 9 12.03 -9.94 0.11
N ALA A 10 12.53 -8.76 -0.28
CA ALA A 10 11.83 -7.88 -1.20
C ALA A 10 11.56 -8.57 -2.55
N ALA A 11 12.55 -9.28 -3.09
CA ALA A 11 12.40 -10.04 -4.33
C ALA A 11 11.39 -11.20 -4.19
N ASP A 12 11.38 -11.90 -3.07
CA ASP A 12 10.42 -12.98 -2.79
C ASP A 12 8.99 -12.43 -2.66
N LEU A 13 8.81 -11.28 -2.00
CA LEU A 13 7.54 -10.58 -1.95
C LEU A 13 7.08 -10.13 -3.35
N ILE A 14 7.97 -9.62 -4.20
CA ILE A 14 7.65 -9.24 -5.58
C ILE A 14 7.19 -10.45 -6.41
N ARG A 15 7.84 -11.60 -6.23
CA ARG A 15 7.48 -12.85 -6.92
C ARG A 15 6.14 -13.41 -6.48
N ALA A 16 5.69 -13.07 -5.27
CA ALA A 16 4.35 -13.39 -4.80
C ALA A 16 3.33 -12.39 -5.39
N PRO A 17 2.47 -12.81 -6.33
CA PRO A 17 1.45 -11.93 -6.89
C PRO A 17 0.46 -11.51 -5.80
N SER A 18 0.18 -10.22 -5.74
CA SER A 18 -0.72 -9.65 -4.73
C SER A 18 -1.44 -8.42 -5.29
N PRO A 19 -2.26 -8.54 -6.35
CA PRO A 19 -3.17 -7.44 -6.68
C PRO A 19 -4.17 -7.26 -5.52
N SER A 20 -4.67 -6.04 -5.33
CA SER A 20 -5.63 -5.77 -4.26
C SER A 20 -6.83 -6.72 -4.34
N GLY A 21 -7.13 -7.42 -3.25
CA GLY A 21 -8.16 -8.46 -3.14
C GLY A 21 -7.66 -9.90 -3.37
N ALA A 22 -6.38 -10.10 -3.71
CA ALA A 22 -5.76 -11.41 -3.86
C ALA A 22 -4.34 -11.46 -3.25
N GLU A 23 -4.16 -10.84 -2.09
CA GLU A 23 -2.87 -10.62 -1.42
C GLU A 23 -2.28 -11.86 -0.74
N GLY A 24 -3.07 -12.94 -0.62
CA GLY A 24 -2.72 -14.18 0.09
C GLY A 24 -1.29 -14.69 -0.14
N PRO A 25 -0.81 -14.82 -1.39
CA PRO A 25 0.56 -15.27 -1.64
C PRO A 25 1.63 -14.38 -0.99
N ALA A 26 1.46 -13.05 -1.02
CA ALA A 26 2.43 -12.14 -0.43
C ALA A 26 2.35 -12.11 1.09
N THR A 27 1.16 -12.24 1.68
CA THR A 27 0.99 -12.32 3.14
C THR A 27 1.59 -13.61 3.70
N GLU A 28 1.49 -14.73 2.97
CA GLU A 28 2.14 -15.99 3.31
C GLU A 28 3.68 -15.87 3.30
N VAL A 29 4.26 -15.24 2.26
CA VAL A 29 5.71 -14.97 2.21
C VAL A 29 6.14 -14.11 3.40
N LEU A 30 5.40 -13.04 3.71
CA LEU A 30 5.75 -12.14 4.79
C LEU A 30 5.69 -12.84 6.17
N VAL A 31 4.64 -13.61 6.42
CA VAL A 31 4.50 -14.40 7.66
C VAL A 31 5.60 -15.46 7.78
N ALA A 32 5.94 -16.15 6.69
CA ALA A 32 7.05 -17.10 6.69
C ALA A 32 8.38 -16.41 7.05
N ALA A 33 8.65 -15.24 6.46
CA ALA A 33 9.84 -14.46 6.77
C ALA A 33 9.88 -13.97 8.22
N MET A 34 8.77 -13.45 8.76
CA MET A 34 8.71 -13.02 10.17
C MET A 34 8.97 -14.18 11.13
N ARG A 35 8.50 -15.40 10.81
CA ARG A 35 8.86 -16.61 11.57
C ARG A 35 10.34 -16.96 11.45
N GLU A 36 10.91 -16.90 10.24
CA GLU A 36 12.34 -17.14 9.99
C GLU A 36 13.23 -16.16 10.79
N TYR A 37 12.81 -14.90 10.91
CA TYR A 37 13.52 -13.87 11.66
C TYR A 37 13.20 -13.81 13.16
N GLY A 38 12.45 -14.79 13.68
CA GLY A 38 12.32 -15.02 15.13
C GLY A 38 11.31 -14.13 15.85
N PHE A 39 10.33 -13.56 15.16
CA PHE A 39 9.24 -12.82 15.80
C PHE A 39 8.48 -13.73 16.79
N ASP A 40 8.11 -13.18 17.95
CA ASP A 40 7.47 -13.91 19.06
C ASP A 40 6.02 -14.31 18.72
N GLU A 41 5.30 -13.40 18.06
CA GLU A 41 3.94 -13.64 17.53
C GLU A 41 3.94 -13.43 16.02
N VAL A 42 3.37 -14.35 15.25
CA VAL A 42 3.19 -14.19 13.80
C VAL A 42 1.88 -14.80 13.32
N PHE A 43 1.00 -13.98 12.75
CA PHE A 43 -0.33 -14.40 12.32
C PHE A 43 -0.83 -13.62 11.09
N ILE A 44 -1.87 -14.17 10.46
CA ILE A 44 -2.71 -13.45 9.50
C ILE A 44 -4.01 -13.13 10.22
N ASP A 45 -4.38 -11.85 10.27
CA ASP A 45 -5.61 -11.41 10.95
C ASP A 45 -6.88 -11.69 10.09
N PRO A 46 -8.09 -11.51 10.64
CA PRO A 46 -9.33 -11.74 9.90
C PRO A 46 -9.54 -10.87 8.64
N ALA A 47 -8.87 -9.71 8.53
CA ALA A 47 -8.90 -8.90 7.31
C ALA A 47 -7.94 -9.44 6.24
N GLY A 48 -6.98 -10.30 6.63
CA GLY A 48 -5.94 -10.84 5.76
C GLY A 48 -4.59 -10.16 5.93
N ASN A 49 -4.43 -9.25 6.89
CA ASN A 49 -3.14 -8.59 7.13
C ASN A 49 -2.15 -9.57 7.73
N ALA A 50 -0.91 -9.55 7.25
CA ALA A 50 0.20 -10.26 7.88
C ALA A 50 0.77 -9.41 9.02
N VAL A 51 0.83 -9.96 10.24
CA VAL A 51 1.33 -9.24 11.43
C VAL A 51 2.36 -10.11 12.14
N GLY A 52 3.49 -9.49 12.49
CA GLY A 52 4.51 -10.06 13.37
C GLY A 52 4.83 -9.11 14.52
N ARG A 53 5.09 -9.65 15.72
CA ARG A 53 5.53 -8.86 16.87
C ARG A 53 6.75 -9.43 17.58
N PHE A 54 7.63 -8.55 18.02
CA PHE A 54 8.59 -8.80 19.09
C PHE A 54 8.06 -8.23 20.41
N LEU A 55 8.08 -9.03 21.47
CA LEU A 55 7.63 -8.67 22.81
C LEU A 55 8.85 -8.49 23.71
N ARG A 56 9.16 -7.25 24.09
CA ARG A 56 10.34 -6.86 24.89
C ARG A 56 9.95 -6.15 26.19
N GLY A 57 8.89 -6.63 26.83
CA GLY A 57 8.44 -6.16 28.14
C GLY A 57 7.77 -4.80 28.11
N GLU A 58 7.93 -4.03 29.20
CA GLU A 58 7.34 -2.70 29.34
C GLU A 58 8.03 -1.69 28.40
N GLY A 59 7.22 -0.84 27.75
CA GLY A 59 7.70 0.17 26.82
C GLY A 59 6.62 0.50 25.79
N PRO A 60 6.95 1.36 24.81
CA PRO A 60 6.01 1.72 23.75
C PRO A 60 5.73 0.55 22.81
N HIS A 61 4.53 0.53 22.23
CA HIS A 61 4.23 -0.29 21.06
C HIS A 61 4.46 0.53 19.78
N VAL A 62 5.54 0.21 19.07
CA VAL A 62 5.88 0.80 17.78
C VAL A 62 5.51 -0.18 16.67
N MET A 63 4.74 0.27 15.69
CA MET A 63 4.37 -0.50 14.51
C MET A 63 5.04 0.06 13.26
N LEU A 64 5.78 -0.79 12.56
CA LEU A 64 6.26 -0.55 11.20
C LEU A 64 5.20 -1.08 10.23
N ASN A 65 4.50 -0.20 9.53
CA ASN A 65 3.36 -0.56 8.70
C ASN A 65 3.64 -0.30 7.21
N GLY A 66 3.19 -1.23 6.39
CA GLY A 66 3.18 -1.12 4.94
C GLY A 66 2.12 -2.01 4.31
N HIS A 67 1.88 -1.85 3.01
CA HIS A 67 0.93 -2.68 2.28
C HIS A 67 1.61 -3.70 1.38
N VAL A 68 0.99 -4.87 1.26
CA VAL A 68 1.48 -5.97 0.41
C VAL A 68 0.76 -6.03 -0.93
N ASP A 69 -0.39 -5.36 -1.06
CA ASP A 69 -1.09 -5.27 -2.32
C ASP A 69 -0.34 -4.42 -3.35
N THR A 70 -0.78 -4.50 -4.60
CA THR A 70 -0.15 -3.80 -5.70
C THR A 70 -1.20 -3.45 -6.75
N VAL A 71 -1.04 -2.30 -7.40
CA VAL A 71 -1.80 -2.00 -8.61
C VAL A 71 -1.58 -3.04 -9.74
N PRO A 72 -2.50 -3.12 -10.72
CA PRO A 72 -2.34 -4.00 -11.87
C PRO A 72 -0.98 -3.87 -12.58
N LEU A 73 -0.51 -4.99 -13.14
CA LEU A 73 0.78 -5.06 -13.84
C LEU A 73 0.81 -4.23 -15.13
N GLY A 74 -0.36 -4.01 -15.74
CA GLY A 74 -0.47 -3.40 -17.06
C GLY A 74 -0.03 -4.36 -18.17
N ASP A 75 0.41 -3.80 -19.30
CA ASP A 75 0.94 -4.58 -20.41
C ASP A 75 2.37 -5.06 -20.09
N GLU A 76 2.51 -6.36 -19.85
CA GLU A 76 3.80 -6.98 -19.51
C GLU A 76 4.87 -6.81 -20.59
N SER A 77 4.48 -6.62 -21.86
CA SER A 77 5.43 -6.42 -22.97
C SER A 77 6.17 -5.07 -22.90
N LEU A 78 5.66 -4.12 -22.11
CA LEU A 78 6.28 -2.82 -21.90
C LEU A 78 7.30 -2.82 -20.76
N TRP A 79 7.42 -3.91 -20.02
CA TRP A 79 8.36 -4.00 -18.91
C TRP A 79 9.76 -4.41 -19.39
N PRO A 80 10.83 -3.77 -18.89
CA PRO A 80 12.20 -4.17 -19.20
C PRO A 80 12.57 -5.53 -18.56
N HIS A 81 11.89 -5.91 -17.47
CA HIS A 81 12.03 -7.19 -16.78
C HIS A 81 10.64 -7.70 -16.38
N PRO A 82 10.45 -9.02 -16.20
CA PRO A 82 9.16 -9.56 -15.75
C PRO A 82 8.69 -8.84 -14.47
N PRO A 83 7.44 -8.32 -14.43
CA PRO A 83 6.99 -7.50 -13.31
C PRO A 83 6.93 -8.26 -11.98
N LEU A 84 6.78 -9.59 -12.02
CA LEU A 84 6.83 -10.46 -10.85
C LEU A 84 8.15 -11.23 -10.74
N GLY A 85 9.22 -10.76 -11.40
CA GLY A 85 10.50 -11.47 -11.43
C GLY A 85 11.37 -11.25 -10.19
N GLY A 86 11.26 -10.08 -9.54
CA GLY A 86 12.18 -9.68 -8.46
C GLY A 86 13.63 -9.69 -8.94
N VAL A 87 13.89 -9.11 -10.11
CA VAL A 87 15.19 -9.17 -10.79
C VAL A 87 16.09 -8.08 -10.24
N VAL A 88 17.34 -8.41 -9.87
CA VAL A 88 18.35 -7.40 -9.53
C VAL A 88 19.29 -7.23 -10.71
N GLU A 89 19.28 -6.04 -11.31
CA GLU A 89 20.16 -5.68 -12.42
C GLU A 89 20.64 -4.24 -12.25
N GLY A 90 21.94 -4.00 -12.47
CA GLY A 90 22.52 -2.66 -12.38
C GLY A 90 22.41 -2.00 -10.99
N GLY A 91 22.30 -2.80 -9.93
CA GLY A 91 22.08 -2.31 -8.56
C GLY A 91 20.63 -1.89 -8.27
N ILE A 92 19.69 -2.20 -9.17
CA ILE A 92 18.27 -1.89 -9.04
C ILE A 92 17.48 -3.20 -8.90
N LEU A 93 16.56 -3.25 -7.94
CA LEU A 93 15.56 -4.32 -7.84
C LEU A 93 14.33 -3.95 -8.68
N TRP A 94 14.02 -4.78 -9.67
CA TRP A 94 12.92 -4.61 -10.60
C TRP A 94 11.74 -5.50 -10.26
N GLY A 95 10.55 -4.89 -10.28
CA GLY A 95 9.27 -5.58 -10.22
C GLY A 95 8.13 -4.69 -9.70
N ARG A 96 6.89 -5.09 -9.94
CA ARG A 96 5.71 -4.48 -9.34
C ARG A 96 5.79 -4.67 -7.82
N GLY A 97 5.63 -3.58 -7.09
CA GLY A 97 5.79 -3.58 -5.64
C GLY A 97 7.19 -3.21 -5.17
N ALA A 98 8.20 -3.14 -6.06
CA ALA A 98 9.58 -2.89 -5.65
C ALA A 98 9.74 -1.55 -4.92
N SER A 99 9.22 -0.45 -5.48
CA SER A 99 9.22 0.85 -4.79
C SER A 99 8.01 1.01 -3.86
N ASP A 100 6.86 0.46 -4.24
CA ASP A 100 5.57 0.71 -3.59
C ASP A 100 4.84 -0.59 -3.29
N MET A 101 5.02 -1.19 -2.11
CA MET A 101 6.04 -0.81 -1.12
C MET A 101 6.76 -2.02 -0.49
N LYS A 102 6.85 -3.13 -1.23
CA LYS A 102 7.41 -4.42 -0.76
C LYS A 102 8.86 -4.33 -0.31
N SER A 103 9.69 -3.47 -0.91
CA SER A 103 11.06 -3.27 -0.42
C SER A 103 11.10 -2.60 0.95
N SER A 104 10.20 -1.65 1.21
CA SER A 104 10.08 -1.02 2.53
C SER A 104 9.66 -2.04 3.59
N ILE A 105 8.70 -2.90 3.27
CA ILE A 105 8.29 -4.01 4.18
C ILE A 105 9.48 -4.91 4.50
N ALA A 106 10.25 -5.32 3.49
CA ALA A 106 11.41 -6.17 3.71
C ALA A 106 12.42 -5.48 4.65
N CYS A 107 12.76 -4.21 4.41
CA CYS A 107 13.62 -3.44 5.29
C CYS A 107 13.04 -3.33 6.71
N MET A 108 11.73 -3.16 6.87
CA MET A 108 11.06 -3.07 8.18
C MET A 108 11.15 -4.37 8.97
N VAL A 109 10.99 -5.53 8.33
CA VAL A 109 11.16 -6.84 9.00
C VAL A 109 12.56 -6.97 9.59
N LEU A 110 13.58 -6.65 8.79
CA LEU A 110 14.97 -6.75 9.21
C LEU A 110 15.32 -5.68 10.28
N ALA A 111 14.82 -4.46 10.12
CA ALA A 111 15.00 -3.40 11.10
C ALA A 111 14.34 -3.73 12.45
N ALA A 112 13.17 -4.39 12.42
CA ALA A 112 12.50 -4.83 13.64
C ALA A 112 13.32 -5.88 14.39
N ARG A 113 13.85 -6.87 13.67
CA ARG A 113 14.79 -7.86 14.24
C ARG A 113 16.00 -7.15 14.87
N ASP A 114 16.66 -6.30 14.11
CA ASP A 114 17.89 -5.64 14.56
C ASP A 114 17.66 -4.73 15.78
N ALA A 115 16.54 -4.03 15.84
CA ALA A 115 16.16 -3.23 16.99
C ALA A 115 15.84 -4.11 18.22
N ALA A 116 15.15 -5.24 18.03
CA ALA A 116 14.86 -6.18 19.10
C ALA A 116 16.15 -6.80 19.68
N ASP A 117 17.11 -7.15 18.82
CA ASP A 117 18.42 -7.69 19.22
C ASP A 117 19.31 -6.63 19.89
N ALA A 118 19.16 -5.36 19.50
CA ALA A 118 19.85 -4.23 20.11
C ALA A 118 19.28 -3.81 21.48
N GLY A 119 18.24 -4.49 21.98
CA GLY A 119 17.67 -4.25 23.31
C GLY A 119 16.55 -3.21 23.36
N PHE A 120 15.79 -3.03 22.28
CA PHE A 120 14.53 -2.29 22.31
C PHE A 120 13.62 -2.80 23.45
N SER A 121 12.91 -1.91 24.13
CA SER A 121 11.95 -2.22 25.20
C SER A 121 10.53 -1.87 24.75
N GLY A 122 9.55 -2.69 25.12
CA GLY A 122 8.16 -2.56 24.64
C GLY A 122 7.79 -3.58 23.56
N THR A 123 6.88 -3.21 22.66
CA THR A 123 6.46 -4.07 21.55
C THR A 123 6.89 -3.46 20.22
N LEU A 124 7.53 -4.26 19.37
CA LEU A 124 7.86 -3.85 18.00
C LEU A 124 7.11 -4.75 17.03
N SER A 125 6.15 -4.18 16.31
CA SER A 125 5.34 -4.89 15.34
C SER A 125 5.66 -4.50 13.92
N VAL A 126 5.52 -5.46 13.01
CA VAL A 126 5.55 -5.23 11.57
C VAL A 126 4.21 -5.70 11.01
N SER A 127 3.59 -4.89 10.16
CA SER A 127 2.36 -5.26 9.48
C SER A 127 2.45 -5.03 7.98
N GLY A 128 2.05 -6.05 7.22
CA GLY A 128 1.77 -6.00 5.80
C GLY A 128 0.25 -6.03 5.59
N VAL A 129 -0.34 -4.86 5.37
CA VAL A 129 -1.80 -4.71 5.23
C VAL A 129 -2.27 -5.01 3.81
N VAL A 130 -3.52 -5.42 3.71
CA VAL A 130 -4.21 -5.66 2.44
C VAL A 130 -5.11 -4.49 2.05
N LEU A 131 -5.45 -4.41 0.76
CA LEU A 131 -6.42 -3.45 0.20
C LEU A 131 -6.06 -1.97 0.42
N GLU A 132 -4.78 -1.60 0.51
CA GLU A 132 -4.37 -0.20 0.64
C GLU A 132 -4.76 0.59 -0.60
N GLU A 133 -4.39 0.09 -1.78
CA GLU A 133 -4.48 0.78 -3.08
C GLU A 133 -5.93 1.05 -3.51
N ILE A 134 -6.90 0.43 -2.84
CA ILE A 134 -8.34 0.53 -3.16
C ILE A 134 -9.20 1.02 -1.99
N GLY A 135 -8.59 1.52 -0.89
CA GLY A 135 -9.34 2.19 0.17
C GLY A 135 -8.89 1.93 1.61
N GLY A 136 -7.80 1.20 1.84
CA GLY A 136 -7.17 1.06 3.16
C GLY A 136 -7.96 0.22 4.17
N LEU A 137 -8.78 -0.73 3.72
CA LEU A 137 -9.62 -1.54 4.62
C LEU A 137 -8.78 -2.41 5.58
N GLY A 138 -7.64 -2.95 5.15
CA GLY A 138 -6.75 -3.73 6.01
C GLY A 138 -6.16 -2.89 7.15
N ALA A 139 -5.63 -1.71 6.83
CA ALA A 139 -5.11 -0.78 7.83
C ALA A 139 -6.20 -0.29 8.81
N ARG A 140 -7.41 -0.03 8.30
CA ARG A 140 -8.55 0.32 9.14
C ARG A 140 -8.88 -0.77 10.15
N TYR A 141 -8.95 -2.03 9.70
CA TYR A 141 -9.19 -3.16 10.60
C TYR A 141 -8.12 -3.25 11.69
N LEU A 142 -6.85 -3.06 11.33
CA LEU A 142 -5.74 -3.10 12.30
C LEU A 142 -5.85 -1.97 13.34
N ALA A 143 -6.18 -0.75 12.90
CA ALA A 143 -6.38 0.39 13.80
C ALA A 143 -7.56 0.17 14.78
N GLU A 144 -8.61 -0.53 14.35
CA GLU A 144 -9.76 -0.84 15.21
C GLU A 144 -9.50 -2.05 16.14
N SER A 145 -8.68 -3.01 15.71
CA SER A 145 -8.44 -4.27 16.43
C SER A 145 -7.22 -4.27 17.35
N ASP A 146 -6.25 -3.37 17.13
CA ASP A 146 -5.07 -3.22 17.97
C ASP A 146 -4.90 -1.76 18.47
N PRO A 147 -5.75 -1.31 19.41
CA PRO A 147 -5.70 0.05 19.94
C PRO A 147 -4.51 0.30 20.86
N SER A 148 -3.62 -0.69 21.05
CA SER A 148 -2.45 -0.59 21.94
C SER A 148 -1.23 0.07 21.29
N VAL A 149 -1.27 0.31 19.98
CA VAL A 149 -0.16 0.90 19.22
C VAL A 149 0.02 2.38 19.57
N ASP A 150 1.21 2.76 20.04
CA ASP A 150 1.55 4.14 20.40
C ASP A 150 2.08 4.95 19.20
N VAL A 151 2.84 4.30 18.33
CA VAL A 151 3.52 4.94 17.18
C VAL A 151 3.42 4.06 15.96
N VAL A 152 3.05 4.66 14.82
CA VAL A 152 3.07 4.01 13.51
C VAL A 152 4.11 4.69 12.62
N ILE A 153 4.99 3.90 12.00
CA ILE A 153 5.91 4.34 10.96
C ILE A 153 5.46 3.70 9.64
N LEU A 154 4.97 4.54 8.72
CA LEU A 154 4.54 4.12 7.40
C LEU A 154 5.73 4.07 6.42
N GLY A 155 5.84 2.97 5.68
CA GLY A 155 6.96 2.71 4.77
C GLY A 155 6.77 3.24 3.35
N GLU A 156 5.73 4.04 3.11
CA GLU A 156 5.41 4.62 1.81
C GLU A 156 6.61 5.34 1.16
N PRO A 157 6.76 5.28 -0.17
CA PRO A 157 7.90 5.87 -0.85
C PRO A 157 7.86 7.40 -0.75
N SER A 158 8.65 7.93 0.17
CA SER A 158 8.74 9.36 0.47
C SER A 158 10.05 10.01 -0.01
N SER A 159 10.89 9.25 -0.73
CA SER A 159 12.28 9.60 -1.02
C SER A 159 13.08 9.93 0.24
N LEU A 160 12.88 9.14 1.31
CA LEU A 160 13.51 9.32 2.63
C LEU A 160 13.17 10.65 3.31
N LYS A 161 12.02 11.25 2.99
CA LYS A 161 11.53 12.47 3.64
C LYS A 161 10.44 12.10 4.63
N LEU A 162 10.58 12.55 5.87
CA LEU A 162 9.53 12.38 6.87
C LEU A 162 8.26 13.12 6.44
N LYS A 163 7.13 12.41 6.43
CA LYS A 163 5.80 12.96 6.20
C LYS A 163 5.00 12.84 7.50
N LEU A 164 4.52 13.97 8.02
CA LEU A 164 3.73 14.01 9.26
C LEU A 164 2.23 13.93 9.00
N GLY A 165 1.82 14.03 7.73
CA GLY A 165 0.43 13.98 7.33
C GLY A 165 0.26 13.99 5.82
N HIS A 166 -0.97 13.81 5.41
CA HIS A 166 -1.41 13.81 4.02
C HIS A 166 -2.75 14.56 3.91
N ARG A 167 -3.11 14.96 2.69
CA ARG A 167 -4.42 15.55 2.42
C ARG A 167 -5.47 14.45 2.43
N GLY A 168 -6.68 14.78 2.89
CA GLY A 168 -7.84 13.92 2.67
C GLY A 168 -8.17 13.77 1.18
N ALA A 169 -8.82 12.67 0.84
CA ALA A 169 -9.36 12.41 -0.49
C ALA A 169 -10.88 12.28 -0.42
N ALA A 170 -11.57 12.78 -1.45
CA ALA A 170 -13.01 12.62 -1.60
C ALA A 170 -13.34 12.27 -3.06
N GLY A 171 -14.01 11.13 -3.25
CA GLY A 171 -14.63 10.79 -4.53
C GLY A 171 -16.05 11.37 -4.58
N ILE A 172 -16.40 12.04 -5.69
CA ILE A 172 -17.74 12.58 -5.92
C ILE A 172 -18.27 11.96 -7.21
N GLU A 173 -19.34 11.17 -7.10
CA GLU A 173 -20.07 10.65 -8.25
C GLU A 173 -21.19 11.63 -8.63
N ILE A 174 -21.28 11.96 -9.92
CA ILE A 174 -22.26 12.92 -10.44
C ILE A 174 -22.97 12.30 -11.62
N THR A 175 -24.29 12.18 -11.50
CA THR A 175 -25.16 11.65 -12.55
C THR A 175 -25.83 12.81 -13.29
N PHE A 176 -25.62 12.88 -14.61
CA PHE A 176 -26.26 13.85 -15.48
C PHE A 176 -27.48 13.22 -16.15
N PRO A 177 -28.72 13.56 -15.76
CA PRO A 177 -29.89 13.08 -16.46
C PRO A 177 -30.00 13.72 -17.85
N GLY A 178 -30.66 13.01 -18.75
CA GLY A 178 -31.04 13.47 -20.08
C GLY A 178 -32.29 12.73 -20.56
N ALA A 179 -32.68 12.96 -21.80
CA ALA A 179 -33.86 12.37 -22.42
C ALA A 179 -33.47 11.72 -23.75
N ILE A 180 -33.83 10.44 -23.91
CA ILE A 180 -33.49 9.64 -25.08
C ILE A 180 -34.29 10.13 -26.29
N ALA A 181 -33.61 10.30 -27.42
CA ALA A 181 -34.22 10.56 -28.72
C ALA A 181 -33.45 9.85 -29.83
N HIS A 182 -34.10 9.68 -30.99
CA HIS A 182 -33.43 9.20 -32.19
C HIS A 182 -32.37 10.22 -32.64
N ALA A 183 -31.17 9.78 -33.05
CA ALA A 183 -30.06 10.68 -33.38
C ALA A 183 -30.41 11.72 -34.47
N ALA A 184 -31.26 11.35 -35.43
CA ALA A 184 -31.76 12.25 -36.48
C ALA A 184 -32.86 13.24 -36.03
N LYS A 185 -33.37 13.12 -34.79
CA LYS A 185 -34.38 14.00 -34.18
C LYS A 185 -33.91 14.46 -32.79
N ALA A 186 -32.67 14.93 -32.74
CA ALA A 186 -31.99 15.29 -31.50
C ALA A 186 -32.72 16.39 -30.70
N GLU A 187 -33.52 17.23 -31.38
CA GLU A 187 -34.37 18.26 -30.78
C GLU A 187 -35.47 17.72 -29.86
N LEU A 188 -35.79 16.42 -29.96
CA LEU A 188 -36.79 15.77 -29.10
C LEU A 188 -36.17 15.17 -27.82
N GLY A 189 -34.85 15.24 -27.65
CA GLY A 189 -34.13 14.67 -26.51
C GLY A 189 -33.31 15.71 -25.76
N GLU A 190 -32.68 15.26 -24.68
CA GLU A 190 -31.73 16.05 -23.90
C GLU A 190 -30.43 15.26 -23.77
N ASN A 191 -29.36 15.81 -24.35
CA ASN A 191 -28.08 15.13 -24.36
C ASN A 191 -27.32 15.37 -23.04
N ALA A 192 -27.31 14.37 -22.17
CA ALA A 192 -26.57 14.39 -20.90
C ALA A 192 -25.08 14.73 -21.04
N LEU A 193 -24.45 14.42 -22.20
CA LEU A 193 -23.05 14.77 -22.45
C LEU A 193 -22.83 16.28 -22.51
N VAL A 194 -23.84 17.06 -22.95
CA VAL A 194 -23.75 18.53 -22.95
C VAL A 194 -23.76 19.07 -21.52
N HIS A 195 -24.55 18.47 -20.62
CA HIS A 195 -24.56 18.81 -19.20
C HIS A 195 -23.21 18.49 -18.55
N ALA A 196 -22.67 17.28 -18.81
CA ALA A 196 -21.36 16.85 -18.33
C ALA A 196 -20.24 17.77 -18.83
N ALA A 197 -20.23 18.14 -20.12
CA ALA A 197 -19.22 19.02 -20.70
C ALA A 197 -19.20 20.40 -20.03
N ARG A 198 -20.37 20.99 -19.80
CA ARG A 198 -20.49 22.29 -19.09
C ARG A 198 -20.00 22.19 -17.65
N TYR A 199 -20.32 21.09 -16.96
CA TYR A 199 -19.85 20.85 -15.60
C TYR A 199 -18.32 20.73 -15.54
N VAL A 200 -17.71 19.94 -16.43
CA VAL A 200 -16.25 19.77 -16.50
C VAL A 200 -15.56 21.11 -16.80
N GLU A 201 -16.10 21.90 -17.71
CA GLU A 201 -15.56 23.24 -18.01
C GLU A 201 -15.61 24.17 -16.79
N ALA A 202 -16.73 24.17 -16.06
CA ALA A 202 -16.88 24.98 -14.86
C ALA A 202 -15.92 24.50 -13.75
N LEU A 203 -15.79 23.18 -13.56
CA LEU A 203 -14.90 22.59 -12.58
C LEU A 203 -13.42 22.94 -12.85
N GLY A 204 -12.99 22.89 -14.13
CA GLY A 204 -11.64 23.26 -14.53
C GLY A 204 -11.30 24.74 -14.30
N LYS A 205 -12.30 25.61 -14.15
CA LYS A 205 -12.15 27.04 -13.83
C LYS A 205 -12.23 27.33 -12.33
N MET A 206 -12.56 26.33 -11.51
CA MET A 206 -12.70 26.52 -10.06
C MET A 206 -11.32 26.72 -9.42
N PRO A 207 -11.14 27.76 -8.57
CA PRO A 207 -9.89 27.94 -7.85
C PRO A 207 -9.67 26.76 -6.89
N LEU A 208 -8.48 26.16 -6.94
CA LEU A 208 -8.11 25.12 -5.99
C LEU A 208 -7.83 25.75 -4.62
N PRO A 209 -8.20 25.07 -3.51
CA PRO A 209 -7.85 25.52 -2.18
C PRO A 209 -6.32 25.61 -2.04
N THR A 210 -5.81 26.75 -1.58
CA THR A 210 -4.36 26.98 -1.36
C THR A 210 -3.93 26.70 0.07
N GLY A 211 -4.63 25.80 0.78
CA GLY A 211 -4.33 25.47 2.17
C GLY A 211 -2.88 25.02 2.34
N GLY A 212 -2.17 25.61 3.31
CA GLY A 212 -0.79 25.27 3.62
C GLY A 212 -0.67 23.79 4.02
N MET A 213 0.31 23.10 3.42
CA MET A 213 0.71 21.79 3.92
C MET A 213 1.18 21.96 5.38
N LEU A 214 0.61 21.16 6.29
CA LEU A 214 1.25 20.87 7.58
C LEU A 214 2.58 20.15 7.34
#